data_AF-A0A1D8D9D7-F1
#
_entry.id   AF-A0A1D8D9D7-F1
#
_cell.length_a   1.000
_cell.length_b   1.000
_cell.length_c   1.000
_cell.angle_alpha   90.00
_cell.angle_beta   90.00
_cell.angle_gamma   90.00
#
_symmetry.space_group_name_H-M   'P 1'
#
loop_
_entity.id
_entity.type
_entity.pdbx_description
1 polymer ?
#
loop_
_entity_poly.entity_id
_entity_poly.type
_entity_poly.pdbx_seq_one_letter_code
_entity_poly.pdbx_strand_id
1 'polypeptide(L)'
;MRFFTKSKILFRQMIGRELKAGVELYCKTFHAGGWVFSPIGIDSSSVVFSLGVADNIKFDKSMIDSFGCHVHAFDPTPAWVDWIAAQQTPPEFHFYPYAIGDKDGTLPLYPRVNRKGKPVPGMLTMIDEWKGAYEAIEAPVRRISTIMSEIGVDHIDILKMNIEAAEYEVIDDVLNSGVPVYQLLVEFHHRFKTVPLEKTKEILQKLFFAGYRIFYISEKLYEFSFIHEQTYHQRVNDSINSLTPKSRAARSD
;
A
#
# COMPACT_ATOMS: atom_id res chain seq x y z
N MET A 1 23.34 -14.96 -6.65
CA MET A 1 22.69 -14.10 -5.61
C MET A 1 21.31 -14.62 -5.20
N ARG A 2 20.40 -14.93 -6.15
CA ARG A 2 19.00 -15.36 -5.89
C ARG A 2 18.85 -16.65 -5.04
N PHE A 3 19.68 -17.67 -5.29
CA PHE A 3 19.69 -18.92 -4.50
C PHE A 3 20.07 -18.69 -3.03
N PHE A 4 21.09 -17.86 -2.77
CA PHE A 4 21.52 -17.53 -1.41
C PHE A 4 20.43 -16.80 -0.61
N THR A 5 19.64 -15.95 -1.26
CA THR A 5 18.51 -15.25 -0.63
C THR A 5 17.41 -16.24 -0.22
N LYS A 6 17.03 -17.17 -1.10
CA LYS A 6 15.99 -18.18 -0.80
C LYS A 6 16.41 -19.12 0.35
N SER A 7 17.63 -19.65 0.32
CA SER A 7 18.14 -20.51 1.39
C SER A 7 18.22 -19.78 2.73
N LYS A 8 18.62 -18.50 2.71
CA LYS A 8 18.67 -17.65 3.91
C LYS A 8 17.27 -17.40 4.49
N ILE A 9 16.30 -17.09 3.64
CA ILE A 9 14.90 -16.89 4.05
C ILE A 9 14.33 -18.17 4.66
N LEU A 10 14.52 -19.32 3.99
CA LEU A 10 14.06 -20.60 4.49
C LEU A 10 14.66 -20.92 5.87
N PHE A 11 15.96 -20.70 6.05
CA PHE A 11 16.61 -20.85 7.35
C PHE A 11 15.97 -19.95 8.42
N ARG A 12 15.75 -18.67 8.10
CA ARG A 12 15.11 -17.72 9.02
C ARG A 12 13.68 -18.13 9.37
N GLN A 13 12.91 -18.65 8.42
CA GLN A 13 11.57 -19.19 8.64
C GLN A 13 11.59 -20.41 9.57
N MET A 14 12.57 -21.30 9.42
CA MET A 14 12.71 -22.47 10.30
C MET A 14 12.99 -22.08 11.75
N ILE A 15 13.82 -21.06 11.98
CA ILE A 15 14.13 -20.56 13.34
C ILE A 15 13.14 -19.48 13.83
N GLY A 16 12.01 -19.28 13.15
CA GLY A 16 10.95 -18.35 13.55
C GLY A 16 11.31 -16.85 13.44
N ARG A 17 12.35 -16.49 12.68
CA ARG A 17 12.84 -15.11 12.47
C ARG A 17 12.39 -14.49 11.13
N GLU A 18 11.45 -15.12 10.45
CA GLU A 18 10.83 -14.62 9.23
C GLU A 18 9.44 -15.25 9.04
N LEU A 19 8.55 -14.55 8.31
CA LEU A 19 7.19 -14.99 8.04
C LEU A 19 7.15 -16.28 7.22
N LYS A 20 6.22 -17.17 7.57
CA LYS A 20 5.76 -18.26 6.70
C LYS A 20 4.41 -17.85 6.13
N ALA A 21 4.41 -17.36 4.90
CA ALA A 21 3.22 -16.99 4.16
C ALA A 21 3.33 -17.51 2.72
N GLY A 22 2.20 -17.77 2.09
CA GLY A 22 2.10 -18.24 0.71
C GLY A 22 1.05 -17.46 -0.05
N VAL A 23 1.04 -17.61 -1.37
CA VAL A 23 -0.06 -17.13 -2.21
C VAL A 23 -1.31 -17.96 -1.90
N GLU A 24 -2.39 -17.27 -1.58
CA GLU A 24 -3.69 -17.82 -1.18
C GLU A 24 -4.70 -17.74 -2.33
N LEU A 25 -4.54 -16.78 -3.24
CA LEU A 25 -5.38 -16.61 -4.43
C LEU A 25 -4.52 -16.31 -5.66
N TYR A 26 -4.74 -17.03 -6.76
CA TYR A 26 -4.07 -16.76 -8.03
C TYR A 26 -4.95 -15.91 -8.93
N CYS A 27 -4.47 -14.73 -9.31
CA CYS A 27 -5.14 -13.82 -10.23
C CYS A 27 -4.16 -13.29 -11.29
N LYS A 28 -4.69 -12.62 -12.32
CA LYS A 28 -3.85 -11.85 -13.25
C LYS A 28 -3.11 -10.78 -12.47
N THR A 29 -1.82 -10.60 -12.76
CA THR A 29 -0.97 -9.59 -12.12
C THR A 29 -0.44 -8.57 -13.14
N PHE A 30 -0.18 -7.35 -12.67
CA PHE A 30 0.46 -6.25 -13.36
C PHE A 30 1.57 -5.70 -12.48
N HIS A 31 2.74 -5.44 -13.05
CA HIS A 31 3.92 -4.95 -12.32
C HIS A 31 4.20 -3.49 -12.68
N ALA A 32 4.22 -2.61 -11.68
CA ALA A 32 4.39 -1.17 -11.85
C ALA A 32 5.25 -0.59 -10.72
N GLY A 33 6.34 0.11 -11.05
CA GLY A 33 7.13 0.85 -10.06
C GLY A 33 7.69 0.02 -8.89
N GLY A 34 7.86 -1.30 -9.04
CA GLY A 34 8.28 -2.21 -7.96
C GLY A 34 7.13 -2.86 -7.19
N TRP A 35 5.89 -2.53 -7.51
CA TRP A 35 4.67 -3.06 -6.91
C TRP A 35 3.94 -4.00 -7.86
N VAL A 36 3.11 -4.87 -7.32
CA VAL A 36 2.32 -5.85 -8.08
C VAL A 36 0.86 -5.75 -7.68
N PHE A 37 -0.02 -5.55 -8.64
CA PHE A 37 -1.47 -5.50 -8.40
C PHE A 37 -2.23 -6.35 -9.42
N SER A 38 -3.51 -6.61 -9.21
CA SER A 38 -4.39 -7.20 -10.21
C SER A 38 -5.05 -6.12 -11.06
N PRO A 39 -4.94 -6.17 -12.40
CA PRO A 39 -5.57 -5.17 -13.26
C PRO A 39 -7.07 -5.43 -13.48
N ILE A 40 -7.66 -6.45 -12.83
CA ILE A 40 -9.07 -6.81 -13.03
C ILE A 40 -9.98 -5.77 -12.38
N GLY A 41 -10.78 -5.12 -13.22
CA GLY A 41 -11.69 -4.04 -12.84
C GLY A 41 -10.98 -2.77 -12.40
N ILE A 42 -9.77 -2.51 -12.93
CA ILE A 42 -9.07 -1.24 -12.77
C ILE A 42 -9.18 -0.47 -14.09
N ASP A 43 -9.62 0.77 -14.01
CA ASP A 43 -9.83 1.66 -15.15
C ASP A 43 -9.69 3.14 -14.73
N SER A 44 -10.10 4.06 -15.61
CA SER A 44 -9.94 5.50 -15.40
C SER A 44 -10.85 6.08 -14.33
N SER A 45 -11.86 5.33 -13.88
CA SER A 45 -12.71 5.72 -12.75
C SER A 45 -12.14 5.26 -11.40
N SER A 46 -11.08 4.43 -11.42
CA SER A 46 -10.51 3.86 -10.21
C SER A 46 -9.75 4.89 -9.37
N VAL A 47 -9.92 4.78 -8.04
CA VAL A 47 -9.28 5.63 -7.03
C VAL A 47 -8.08 4.90 -6.44
N VAL A 48 -6.89 5.50 -6.58
CA VAL A 48 -5.63 4.93 -6.07
C VAL A 48 -5.07 5.82 -4.97
N PHE A 49 -4.85 5.25 -3.79
CA PHE A 49 -4.14 5.92 -2.70
C PHE A 49 -2.73 5.35 -2.59
N SER A 50 -1.72 6.21 -2.65
CA SER A 50 -0.30 5.83 -2.64
C SER A 50 0.42 6.55 -1.50
N LEU A 51 0.60 5.82 -0.40
CA LEU A 51 1.16 6.34 0.85
C LEU A 51 2.67 6.10 0.89
N GLY A 52 3.43 7.16 1.22
CA GLY A 52 4.89 7.14 1.25
C GLY A 52 5.47 6.98 -0.16
N VAL A 53 5.35 8.03 -0.97
CA VAL A 53 5.85 8.04 -2.35
C VAL A 53 7.34 8.33 -2.45
N ALA A 54 7.91 9.03 -1.47
CA ALA A 54 9.31 9.44 -1.45
C ALA A 54 9.78 10.09 -2.77
N ASP A 55 10.97 9.73 -3.24
CA ASP A 55 11.56 10.17 -4.51
C ASP A 55 11.18 9.28 -5.71
N ASN A 56 10.12 8.47 -5.60
CA ASN A 56 9.77 7.50 -6.63
C ASN A 56 8.26 7.35 -6.86
N ILE A 57 7.77 8.14 -7.81
CA ILE A 57 6.38 8.11 -8.29
C ILE A 57 6.15 7.22 -9.53
N LYS A 58 7.02 6.22 -9.77
CA LYS A 58 6.90 5.35 -10.96
C LYS A 58 5.67 4.47 -10.93
N PHE A 59 5.26 4.01 -9.75
CA PHE A 59 4.02 3.25 -9.60
C PHE A 59 2.82 4.14 -9.97
N ASP A 60 2.79 5.33 -9.40
CA ASP A 60 1.73 6.32 -9.55
C ASP A 60 1.55 6.73 -11.02
N LYS A 61 2.66 7.09 -11.69
CA LYS A 61 2.65 7.39 -13.13
C LYS A 61 2.19 6.19 -13.96
N SER A 62 2.62 4.97 -13.62
CA SER A 62 2.18 3.79 -14.35
C SER A 62 0.68 3.50 -14.21
N MET A 63 0.06 3.82 -13.07
CA MET A 63 -1.39 3.69 -12.90
C MET A 63 -2.13 4.65 -13.82
N ILE A 64 -1.67 5.90 -13.88
CA ILE A 64 -2.24 6.94 -14.76
C ILE A 64 -2.02 6.58 -16.23
N ASP A 65 -0.78 6.28 -16.63
CA ASP A 65 -0.42 6.04 -18.02
C ASP A 65 -1.07 4.78 -18.61
N SER A 66 -1.27 3.74 -17.78
CA SER A 66 -1.79 2.44 -18.25
C SER A 66 -3.30 2.29 -18.08
N PHE A 67 -3.91 2.98 -17.10
CA PHE A 67 -5.31 2.79 -16.75
C PHE A 67 -6.11 4.10 -16.68
N GLY A 68 -5.46 5.27 -16.69
CA GLY A 68 -6.10 6.56 -16.56
C GLY A 68 -6.63 6.85 -15.15
N CYS A 69 -6.16 6.14 -14.13
CA CYS A 69 -6.63 6.28 -12.75
C CYS A 69 -6.35 7.68 -12.18
N HIS A 70 -7.19 8.11 -11.23
CA HIS A 70 -6.84 9.21 -10.33
C HIS A 70 -5.97 8.68 -9.18
N VAL A 71 -4.79 9.27 -9.01
CA VAL A 71 -3.84 8.86 -7.97
C VAL A 71 -3.70 9.97 -6.93
N HIS A 72 -4.01 9.62 -5.68
CA HIS A 72 -3.81 10.44 -4.51
C HIS A 72 -2.55 9.97 -3.80
N ALA A 73 -1.49 10.76 -3.88
CA ALA A 73 -0.16 10.47 -3.34
C ALA A 73 0.10 11.26 -2.06
N PHE A 74 0.67 10.61 -1.04
CA PHE A 74 0.85 11.19 0.29
C PHE A 74 2.28 11.02 0.77
N ASP A 75 2.92 12.11 1.18
CA ASP A 75 4.22 12.06 1.87
C ASP A 75 4.43 13.35 2.71
N PRO A 76 4.67 13.22 4.03
CA PRO A 76 4.91 14.38 4.90
C PRO A 76 6.34 14.92 4.84
N THR A 77 7.27 14.21 4.20
CA THR A 77 8.70 14.51 4.30
C THR A 77 9.06 15.76 3.49
N PRO A 78 9.61 16.82 4.11
CA PRO A 78 9.89 18.08 3.41
C PRO A 78 10.72 17.91 2.14
N ALA A 79 11.75 17.05 2.18
CA ALA A 79 12.58 16.76 1.00
C ALA A 79 11.80 16.17 -0.17
N TRP A 80 10.77 15.35 0.11
CA TRP A 80 9.93 14.74 -0.91
C TRP A 80 8.83 15.68 -1.39
N VAL A 81 8.31 16.55 -0.53
CA VAL A 81 7.44 17.66 -0.93
C VAL A 81 8.15 18.53 -1.97
N ASP A 82 9.39 18.96 -1.69
CA ASP A 82 10.19 19.78 -2.61
C ASP A 82 10.51 19.02 -3.91
N TRP A 83 10.88 17.74 -3.79
CA TRP A 83 11.21 16.92 -4.95
C TRP A 83 9.99 16.73 -5.87
N ILE A 84 8.80 16.47 -5.32
CA ILE A 84 7.55 16.28 -6.07
C ILE A 84 7.12 17.58 -6.73
N ALA A 85 7.22 18.71 -6.02
CA ALA A 85 6.90 20.03 -6.58
C ALA A 85 7.78 20.40 -7.79
N ALA A 86 8.99 19.84 -7.89
CA ALA A 86 9.89 20.01 -9.03
C ALA A 86 9.59 19.05 -10.21
N GLN A 87 8.67 18.09 -10.06
CA GLN A 87 8.34 17.15 -11.13
C GLN A 87 7.26 17.70 -12.07
N GLN A 88 7.28 17.24 -13.32
CA GLN A 88 6.10 17.28 -14.17
C GLN A 88 5.21 16.08 -13.85
N THR A 89 4.00 16.37 -13.38
CA THR A 89 2.96 15.39 -13.06
C THR A 89 1.69 15.70 -13.84
N PRO A 90 0.95 14.67 -14.30
CA PRO A 90 -0.30 14.87 -15.01
C PRO A 90 -1.41 15.33 -14.05
N PRO A 91 -2.53 15.91 -14.55
CA PRO A 91 -3.64 16.40 -13.71
C PRO A 91 -4.27 15.34 -12.79
N GLU A 92 -4.20 14.07 -13.17
CA GLU A 92 -4.72 12.92 -12.43
C GLU A 92 -3.84 12.54 -11.22
N PHE A 93 -2.64 13.14 -11.10
CA PHE A 93 -1.77 12.98 -9.95
C PHE A 93 -2.00 14.10 -8.93
N HIS A 94 -2.55 13.75 -7.78
CA HIS A 94 -2.87 14.65 -6.68
C HIS A 94 -1.93 14.38 -5.51
N PHE A 95 -1.11 15.37 -5.12
CA PHE A 95 -0.15 15.21 -4.03
C PHE A 95 -0.59 15.94 -2.75
N TYR A 96 -0.39 15.28 -1.61
CA TYR A 96 -0.80 15.74 -0.30
C TYR A 96 0.41 15.68 0.68
N PRO A 97 0.88 16.82 1.22
CA PRO A 97 2.09 16.91 2.03
C PRO A 97 1.83 16.59 3.50
N TYR A 98 1.16 15.47 3.79
CA TYR A 98 0.86 15.04 5.16
C TYR A 98 0.94 13.51 5.32
N ALA A 99 1.10 13.08 6.58
CA ALA A 99 1.20 11.69 6.96
C ALA A 99 -0.18 11.03 7.00
N ILE A 100 -0.21 9.70 6.85
CA ILE A 100 -1.40 8.90 7.10
C ILE A 100 -1.20 8.11 8.39
N GLY A 101 -2.23 8.11 9.23
CA GLY A 101 -2.22 7.41 10.52
C GLY A 101 -3.62 6.94 10.94
N ASP A 102 -3.71 6.46 12.17
CA ASP A 102 -4.94 5.97 12.82
C ASP A 102 -5.79 7.09 13.44
N LYS A 103 -5.27 8.31 13.49
CA LYS A 103 -5.94 9.49 14.04
C LYS A 103 -5.57 10.75 13.28
N ASP A 104 -6.50 11.70 13.23
CA ASP A 104 -6.23 13.04 12.74
C ASP A 104 -5.46 13.85 13.78
N GLY A 105 -4.58 14.75 13.33
CA GLY A 105 -3.87 15.67 14.20
C GLY A 105 -2.46 15.95 13.71
N THR A 106 -1.51 15.84 14.65
CA THR A 106 -0.08 16.00 14.39
C THR A 106 0.65 14.84 15.07
N LEU A 107 1.69 14.33 14.42
CA LEU A 107 2.57 13.33 15.01
C LEU A 107 4.04 13.66 14.76
N PRO A 108 4.94 13.27 15.69
CA PRO A 108 6.37 13.41 15.49
C PRO A 108 6.87 12.32 14.54
N LEU A 109 7.67 12.72 13.56
CA LEU A 109 8.42 11.84 12.66
C LEU A 109 9.92 11.99 12.90
N TYR A 110 10.58 10.88 13.19
CA TYR A 110 12.01 10.79 13.47
C TYR A 110 12.78 10.32 12.24
N PRO A 111 14.02 10.80 12.03
CA PRO A 111 14.89 10.26 11.00
C PRO A 111 15.14 8.77 11.21
N ARG A 112 14.87 7.98 10.17
CA ARG A 112 15.29 6.59 10.13
C ARG A 112 16.80 6.54 10.11
N VAL A 113 17.35 5.67 10.93
CA VAL A 113 18.79 5.44 11.04
C VAL A 113 19.22 4.14 10.37
N ASN A 114 20.47 4.09 9.92
CA ASN A 114 21.08 2.84 9.48
C ASN A 114 21.70 2.07 10.67
N ARG A 115 22.24 0.88 10.39
CA ARG A 115 22.89 0.02 11.40
C ARG A 115 24.07 0.65 12.14
N LYS A 116 24.64 1.74 11.62
CA LYS A 116 25.73 2.52 12.25
C LYS A 116 25.19 3.72 13.04
N GLY A 117 23.87 3.86 13.19
CA GLY A 117 23.22 4.95 13.91
C GLY A 117 23.19 6.28 13.17
N LYS A 118 23.49 6.32 11.86
CA LYS A 118 23.43 7.55 11.07
C LYS A 118 22.07 7.70 10.40
N PRO A 119 21.48 8.91 10.34
CA PRO A 119 20.25 9.16 9.61
C PRO A 119 20.39 8.79 8.14
N VAL A 120 19.32 8.24 7.59
CA VAL A 120 19.17 7.99 6.16
C VAL A 120 18.38 9.17 5.60
N PRO A 121 18.97 9.98 4.70
CA PRO A 121 18.30 11.16 4.15
C PRO A 121 16.92 10.83 3.56
N GLY A 122 15.92 11.63 3.94
CA GLY A 122 14.56 11.50 3.44
C GLY A 122 13.79 10.26 3.92
N MET A 123 14.30 9.50 4.88
CA MET A 123 13.52 8.41 5.49
C MET A 123 13.09 8.82 6.88
N LEU A 124 11.78 8.88 7.10
CA LEU A 124 11.16 9.26 8.35
C LEU A 124 10.27 8.13 8.87
N THR A 125 10.17 7.99 10.20
CA THR A 125 9.35 6.97 10.86
C THR A 125 8.74 7.53 12.14
N MET A 126 7.61 6.97 12.59
CA MET A 126 7.04 7.30 13.90
C MET A 126 7.85 6.72 15.07
N ILE A 127 8.84 5.87 14.77
CA ILE A 127 9.62 5.16 15.78
C ILE A 127 10.88 5.96 16.13
N ASP A 128 10.93 6.46 17.37
CA ASP A 128 12.16 6.99 17.96
C ASP A 128 13.10 5.85 18.40
N GLU A 129 13.72 5.17 17.43
CA GLU A 129 14.61 4.04 17.69
C GLU A 129 15.82 4.42 18.57
N TRP A 130 16.19 5.71 18.62
CA TRP A 130 17.37 6.22 19.32
C TRP A 130 17.04 7.14 20.49
N LYS A 131 15.78 7.14 20.96
CA LYS A 131 15.34 7.76 22.22
C LYS A 131 15.80 9.23 22.36
N GLY A 132 15.54 10.04 21.35
CA GLY A 132 15.82 11.47 21.36
C GLY A 132 17.21 11.85 20.85
N ALA A 133 17.94 10.94 20.21
CA ALA A 133 19.22 11.28 19.57
C ALA A 133 19.09 12.22 18.36
N TYR A 134 17.89 12.30 17.77
CA TYR A 134 17.56 13.17 16.65
C TYR A 134 16.24 13.86 16.93
N GLU A 135 16.13 15.12 16.50
CA GLU A 135 14.89 15.88 16.58
C GLU A 135 13.83 15.30 15.65
N ALA A 136 12.59 15.28 16.11
CA ALA A 136 11.44 14.97 15.28
C ALA A 136 11.05 16.17 14.43
N ILE A 137 10.45 15.90 13.28
CA ILE A 137 9.61 16.88 12.60
C ILE A 137 8.16 16.63 12.96
N GLU A 138 7.40 17.70 13.19
CA GLU A 138 5.95 17.59 13.39
C GLU A 138 5.27 17.55 12.03
N ALA A 139 4.58 16.44 11.75
CA ALA A 139 3.84 16.25 10.51
C ALA A 139 2.33 16.28 10.78
N PRO A 140 1.53 17.01 9.98
CA PRO A 140 0.09 16.81 9.96
C PRO A 140 -0.19 15.34 9.63
N VAL A 141 -1.16 14.75 10.33
CA VAL A 141 -1.62 13.39 10.07
C VAL A 141 -3.12 13.39 9.84
N ARG A 142 -3.54 12.51 8.91
CA ARG A 142 -4.94 12.27 8.58
C ARG A 142 -5.23 10.77 8.55
N ARG A 143 -6.44 10.40 8.95
CA ARG A 143 -7.03 9.07 8.73
C ARG A 143 -7.45 8.93 7.29
N ILE A 144 -7.46 7.69 6.80
CA ILE A 144 -7.96 7.39 5.44
C ILE A 144 -9.43 7.79 5.31
N SER A 145 -10.27 7.48 6.30
CA SER A 145 -11.70 7.83 6.29
C SER A 145 -11.96 9.34 6.23
N THR A 146 -11.12 10.14 6.91
CA THR A 146 -11.16 11.61 6.85
C THR A 146 -10.86 12.09 5.44
N ILE A 147 -9.79 11.60 4.82
CA ILE A 147 -9.39 11.98 3.46
C ILE A 147 -10.45 11.59 2.43
N MET A 148 -11.00 10.39 2.54
CA MET A 148 -12.09 9.94 1.68
C MET A 148 -13.27 10.91 1.73
N SER A 149 -13.63 11.37 2.93
CA SER A 149 -14.69 12.36 3.14
C SER A 149 -14.34 13.74 2.57
N GLU A 150 -13.09 14.19 2.74
CA GLU A 150 -12.60 15.48 2.22
C GLU A 150 -12.58 15.52 0.69
N ILE A 151 -12.19 14.42 0.03
CA ILE A 151 -12.06 14.31 -1.43
C ILE A 151 -13.41 13.92 -2.07
N GLY A 152 -14.33 13.34 -1.31
CA GLY A 152 -15.64 12.92 -1.81
C GLY A 152 -15.62 11.57 -2.53
N VAL A 153 -14.76 10.64 -2.09
CA VAL A 153 -14.70 9.26 -2.57
C VAL A 153 -15.24 8.32 -1.52
N ASP A 154 -15.94 7.26 -1.94
CA ASP A 154 -16.57 6.29 -1.04
C ASP A 154 -15.86 4.93 -1.02
N HIS A 155 -14.87 4.72 -1.89
CA HIS A 155 -14.04 3.52 -1.96
C HIS A 155 -12.62 3.81 -2.44
N ILE A 156 -11.74 2.82 -2.25
CA ILE A 156 -10.37 2.82 -2.76
C ILE A 156 -10.15 1.53 -3.54
N ASP A 157 -9.76 1.63 -4.81
CA ASP A 157 -9.46 0.46 -5.63
C ASP A 157 -8.11 -0.15 -5.28
N ILE A 158 -7.12 0.71 -5.05
CA ILE A 158 -5.77 0.29 -4.66
C ILE A 158 -5.25 1.22 -3.57
N LEU A 159 -4.96 0.66 -2.40
CA LEU A 159 -4.25 1.32 -1.31
C LEU A 159 -2.83 0.75 -1.21
N LYS A 160 -1.85 1.51 -1.69
CA LYS A 160 -0.43 1.19 -1.62
C LYS A 160 0.22 1.88 -0.42
N MET A 161 0.97 1.16 0.40
CA MET A 161 1.51 1.62 1.68
C MET A 161 2.98 1.27 1.82
N ASN A 162 3.83 2.30 1.89
CA ASN A 162 5.22 2.21 2.33
C ASN A 162 5.54 3.36 3.28
N ILE A 163 5.11 3.23 4.52
CA ILE A 163 5.08 4.32 5.51
C ILE A 163 5.89 4.02 6.77
N GLU A 164 6.98 3.26 6.59
CA GLU A 164 8.06 3.08 7.58
C GLU A 164 7.56 2.72 8.99
N ALA A 165 6.80 1.62 9.08
CA ALA A 165 6.20 1.01 10.27
C ALA A 165 4.86 1.59 10.74
N ALA A 166 4.30 2.61 10.08
CA ALA A 166 2.94 3.08 10.36
C ALA A 166 1.83 2.21 9.75
N GLU A 167 2.18 1.24 8.89
CA GLU A 167 1.19 0.41 8.18
C GLU A 167 0.30 -0.41 9.11
N TYR A 168 0.77 -0.78 10.30
CA TYR A 168 0.02 -1.62 11.23
C TYR A 168 -1.19 -0.85 11.79
N GLU A 169 -0.95 0.35 12.31
CA GLU A 169 -1.97 1.22 12.89
C GLU A 169 -2.94 1.71 11.81
N VAL A 170 -2.45 2.02 10.60
CA VAL A 170 -3.30 2.40 9.46
C VAL A 170 -4.20 1.25 9.01
N ILE A 171 -3.67 0.02 8.89
CA ILE A 171 -4.49 -1.14 8.50
C ILE A 171 -5.55 -1.42 9.57
N ASP A 172 -5.20 -1.36 10.85
CA ASP A 172 -6.17 -1.53 11.93
C ASP A 172 -7.30 -0.49 11.86
N ASP A 173 -6.99 0.78 11.61
CA ASP A 173 -8.01 1.82 11.44
C ASP A 173 -8.89 1.59 10.21
N VAL A 174 -8.31 1.21 9.07
CA VAL A 174 -9.04 0.88 7.82
C VAL A 174 -10.06 -0.23 8.08
N LEU A 175 -9.63 -1.30 8.75
CA LEU A 175 -10.50 -2.45 9.07
C LEU A 175 -11.58 -2.07 10.09
N ASN A 176 -11.22 -1.36 11.16
CA ASN A 176 -12.16 -0.97 12.22
C ASN A 176 -13.20 0.04 11.72
N SER A 177 -12.81 0.91 10.78
CA SER A 177 -13.69 1.94 10.20
C SER A 177 -14.53 1.42 9.03
N GLY A 178 -14.31 0.17 8.59
CA GLY A 178 -15.00 -0.40 7.45
C GLY A 178 -14.72 0.34 6.13
N VAL A 179 -13.52 0.93 5.99
CA VAL A 179 -13.12 1.61 4.75
C VAL A 179 -13.05 0.57 3.62
N PRO A 180 -13.83 0.73 2.53
CA PRO A 180 -13.88 -0.28 1.48
C PRO A 180 -12.67 -0.13 0.56
N VAL A 181 -11.72 -1.05 0.73
CA VAL A 181 -10.53 -1.17 -0.12
C VAL A 181 -10.63 -2.45 -0.95
N TYR A 182 -10.39 -2.37 -2.25
CA TYR A 182 -10.37 -3.57 -3.09
C TYR A 182 -9.02 -4.29 -3.03
N GLN A 183 -7.91 -3.57 -3.22
CA GLN A 183 -6.56 -4.12 -3.17
C GLN A 183 -5.66 -3.34 -2.20
N LEU A 184 -4.89 -4.06 -1.39
CA LEU A 184 -3.88 -3.51 -0.49
C LEU A 184 -2.49 -3.93 -0.98
N LEU A 185 -1.59 -2.97 -1.19
CA LEU A 185 -0.19 -3.25 -1.50
C LEU A 185 0.67 -2.72 -0.35
N VAL A 186 1.34 -3.59 0.40
CA VAL A 186 1.96 -3.20 1.68
C VAL A 186 3.40 -3.64 1.74
N GLU A 187 4.33 -2.72 2.04
CA GLU A 187 5.67 -3.08 2.51
C GLU A 187 5.67 -3.15 4.05
N PHE A 188 5.85 -4.34 4.62
CA PHE A 188 5.93 -4.54 6.06
C PHE A 188 7.32 -4.29 6.63
N HIS A 189 7.36 -3.60 7.77
CA HIS A 189 8.56 -3.12 8.43
C HIS A 189 8.97 -3.94 9.66
N HIS A 190 8.49 -5.18 9.84
CA HIS A 190 8.94 -6.11 10.92
C HIS A 190 10.44 -6.46 10.91
N ARG A 191 11.18 -5.99 9.90
CA ARG A 191 12.65 -6.02 9.87
C ARG A 191 13.29 -4.95 10.75
N PHE A 192 12.52 -3.95 11.18
CA PHE A 192 12.95 -2.92 12.12
C PHE A 192 13.14 -3.54 13.48
N LYS A 193 14.15 -3.09 14.22
CA LYS A 193 14.55 -3.76 15.47
C LYS A 193 13.44 -3.66 16.54
N THR A 194 12.65 -2.61 16.48
CA THR A 194 11.58 -2.25 17.40
C THR A 194 10.21 -2.78 16.98
N VAL A 195 10.07 -3.31 15.75
CA VAL A 195 8.81 -3.83 15.23
C VAL A 195 8.83 -5.35 15.33
N PRO A 196 8.03 -5.97 16.23
CA PRO A 196 8.01 -7.41 16.37
C PRO A 196 7.38 -8.08 15.14
N LEU A 197 7.88 -9.26 14.77
CA LEU A 197 7.35 -10.07 13.67
C LEU A 197 5.87 -10.44 13.90
N GLU A 198 5.48 -10.56 15.16
CA GLU A 198 4.14 -10.88 15.62
C GLU A 198 3.11 -9.85 15.15
N LYS A 199 3.45 -8.56 15.12
CA LYS A 199 2.56 -7.53 14.56
C LYS A 199 2.19 -7.81 13.11
N THR A 200 3.14 -8.24 12.28
CA THR A 200 2.82 -8.63 10.89
C THR A 200 1.95 -9.87 10.86
N LYS A 201 2.22 -10.89 11.69
CA LYS A 201 1.36 -12.09 11.75
C LYS A 201 -0.08 -11.74 12.13
N GLU A 202 -0.28 -10.85 13.09
CA GLU A 202 -1.58 -10.38 13.53
C GLU A 202 -2.32 -9.62 12.42
N ILE A 203 -1.64 -8.69 11.73
CA ILE A 203 -2.24 -8.00 10.58
C ILE A 203 -2.62 -8.97 9.46
N LEU A 204 -1.76 -9.95 9.13
CA LEU A 204 -2.10 -10.95 8.12
C LEU A 204 -3.37 -11.74 8.49
N GLN A 205 -3.53 -12.10 9.77
CA GLN A 205 -4.75 -12.75 10.25
C GLN A 205 -5.97 -11.84 10.15
N LYS A 206 -5.85 -10.58 10.60
CA LYS A 206 -6.95 -9.60 10.52
C LYS A 206 -7.41 -9.38 9.08
N LEU A 207 -6.46 -9.22 8.15
CA LEU A 207 -6.76 -9.10 6.72
C LEU A 207 -7.45 -10.36 6.17
N PHE A 208 -6.98 -11.56 6.54
CA PHE A 208 -7.61 -12.81 6.13
C PHE A 208 -9.07 -12.90 6.58
N PHE A 209 -9.34 -12.58 7.86
CA PHE A 209 -10.70 -12.56 8.41
C PHE A 209 -11.58 -11.45 7.83
N ALA A 210 -10.98 -10.35 7.39
CA ALA A 210 -11.67 -9.28 6.67
C ALA A 210 -11.90 -9.58 5.17
N GLY A 211 -11.62 -10.80 4.70
CA GLY A 211 -11.92 -11.23 3.34
C GLY A 211 -10.81 -10.98 2.32
N TYR A 212 -9.63 -10.54 2.75
CA TYR A 212 -8.48 -10.37 1.87
C TYR A 212 -7.70 -11.69 1.71
N ARG A 213 -7.12 -11.87 0.52
CA ARG A 213 -6.21 -12.97 0.21
C ARG A 213 -4.89 -12.45 -0.32
N ILE A 214 -3.79 -13.08 0.09
CA ILE A 214 -2.47 -12.80 -0.48
C ILE A 214 -2.44 -13.36 -1.91
N PHE A 215 -2.21 -12.52 -2.91
CA PHE A 215 -1.99 -12.97 -4.30
C PHE A 215 -0.56 -12.76 -4.79
N TYR A 216 0.23 -11.97 -4.06
CA TYR A 216 1.64 -11.77 -4.36
C TYR A 216 2.45 -11.55 -3.07
N ILE A 217 3.67 -12.10 -3.06
CA ILE A 217 4.68 -11.85 -2.05
C ILE A 217 6.01 -11.67 -2.79
N SER A 218 6.76 -10.62 -2.44
CA SER A 218 8.07 -10.39 -3.01
C SER A 218 9.09 -11.46 -2.59
N GLU A 219 10.22 -11.52 -3.30
CA GLU A 219 11.30 -12.45 -2.95
C GLU A 219 11.90 -12.19 -1.56
N LYS A 220 11.76 -10.98 -1.02
CA LYS A 220 12.29 -10.60 0.29
C LYS A 220 11.28 -10.78 1.43
N LEU A 221 10.03 -11.10 1.11
CA LEU A 221 8.92 -11.22 2.06
C LEU A 221 8.64 -9.90 2.82
N TYR A 222 8.82 -8.76 2.17
CA TYR A 222 8.47 -7.45 2.75
C TYR A 222 7.28 -6.83 2.03
N GLU A 223 7.22 -6.94 0.71
CA GLU A 223 6.12 -6.42 -0.09
C GLU A 223 5.09 -7.54 -0.35
N PHE A 224 3.85 -7.27 0.07
CA PHE A 224 2.70 -8.16 -0.08
C PHE A 224 1.60 -7.44 -0.84
N SER A 225 0.89 -8.19 -1.68
CA SER A 225 -0.32 -7.70 -2.33
C SER A 225 -1.51 -8.56 -1.92
N PHE A 226 -2.54 -7.88 -1.46
CA PHE A 226 -3.79 -8.46 -0.99
C PHE A 226 -4.94 -8.00 -1.86
N ILE A 227 -5.92 -8.88 -2.03
CA ILE A 227 -7.13 -8.59 -2.79
C ILE A 227 -8.36 -9.05 -2.01
N HIS A 228 -9.41 -8.23 -1.97
CA HIS A 228 -10.67 -8.60 -1.35
C HIS A 228 -11.37 -9.66 -2.23
N GLU A 229 -11.46 -10.89 -1.73
CA GLU A 229 -11.82 -12.09 -2.51
C GLU A 229 -13.20 -11.97 -3.17
N GLN A 230 -14.21 -11.53 -2.41
CA GLN A 230 -15.57 -11.39 -2.92
C GLN A 230 -15.65 -10.31 -4.02
N THR A 231 -15.00 -9.16 -3.81
CA THR A 231 -14.97 -8.06 -4.79
C THR A 231 -14.24 -8.49 -6.06
N TYR A 232 -13.16 -9.26 -5.94
CA TYR A 232 -12.44 -9.80 -7.09
C TYR A 232 -13.35 -10.70 -7.95
N HIS A 233 -14.02 -11.67 -7.34
CA HIS A 233 -14.91 -12.57 -8.06
C HIS A 233 -16.07 -11.82 -8.72
N GLN A 234 -16.60 -10.78 -8.08
CA GLN A 234 -17.61 -9.90 -8.68
C GLN A 234 -17.06 -9.20 -9.94
N ARG A 235 -15.90 -8.52 -9.83
CA ARG A 235 -15.28 -7.81 -10.97
C ARG A 235 -14.88 -8.75 -12.12
N VAL A 236 -14.46 -9.98 -11.82
CA VAL A 236 -14.21 -11.02 -12.84
C VAL A 236 -15.50 -11.34 -13.60
N ASN A 237 -16.60 -11.58 -12.90
CA ASN A 237 -17.89 -11.88 -13.52
C ASN A 237 -18.39 -10.71 -14.38
N ASP A 238 -18.27 -9.48 -13.87
CA ASP A 238 -18.66 -8.27 -14.60
C ASP A 238 -17.85 -8.11 -15.90
N SER A 239 -16.54 -8.38 -15.85
CA SER A 239 -15.65 -8.35 -17.02
C SER A 239 -16.01 -9.41 -18.07
N ILE A 240 -16.47 -10.60 -17.65
CA ILE A 240 -16.92 -11.66 -18.57
C ILE A 240 -18.27 -11.28 -19.20
N ASN A 241 -19.18 -10.74 -18.41
CA ASN A 241 -20.51 -10.32 -18.86
C ASN A 241 -20.45 -9.13 -19.82
N SER A 242 -19.48 -8.22 -19.68
CA SER A 242 -19.28 -7.11 -20.63
C SER A 242 -18.73 -7.57 -21.98
N LEU A 243 -18.10 -8.75 -22.05
CA LEU A 243 -17.55 -9.33 -23.28
C LEU A 243 -18.55 -10.22 -24.04
N THR A 244 -19.66 -10.61 -23.41
CA THR A 244 -20.71 -11.40 -24.06
C THR A 244 -21.72 -10.46 -24.75
N PRO A 245 -21.92 -10.54 -26.07
CA PRO A 245 -22.91 -9.73 -26.75
C PRO A 245 -24.29 -10.01 -26.15
N LYS A 246 -25.02 -8.97 -25.74
CA LYS A 246 -26.46 -9.11 -25.46
C LYS A 246 -27.10 -9.66 -26.74
N SER A 247 -27.52 -10.93 -26.71
CA SER A 247 -28.31 -11.48 -27.81
C SER A 247 -29.50 -10.55 -28.02
N ARG A 248 -29.60 -9.97 -29.22
CA ARG A 248 -30.76 -9.17 -29.62
C ARG A 248 -31.97 -10.06 -29.37
N ALA A 249 -32.80 -9.67 -28.40
CA ALA A 249 -34.17 -10.14 -28.35
C ALA A 249 -34.79 -9.83 -29.71
N ALA A 250 -35.07 -10.88 -30.47
CA ALA A 250 -35.89 -10.80 -31.66
C ALA A 250 -37.23 -10.19 -31.22
N ARG A 251 -37.46 -8.94 -31.59
CA ARG A 251 -38.83 -8.42 -31.68
C ARG A 251 -39.35 -8.93 -33.02
N SER A 252 -39.97 -10.10 -32.98
CA SER A 252 -41.11 -10.37 -33.83
C SER A 252 -42.26 -9.52 -33.30
N ASP A 253 -42.69 -8.54 -34.08
CA ASP A 253 -44.09 -8.21 -34.39
C ASP A 253 -44.11 -7.21 -35.55
#